data_AF-A0A935QWL7-F1
#
_entry.id   AF-A0A935QWL7-F1
#
_cell.length_a   1.000
_cell.length_b   1.000
_cell.length_c   1.000
_cell.angle_alpha   90.00
_cell.angle_beta   90.00
_cell.angle_gamma   90.00
#
_symmetry.space_group_name_H-M   'P 1'
#
loop_
_entity.id
_entity.type
_entity.pdbx_description
1 polymer ?
#
loop_
_entity_poly.entity_id
_entity_poly.type
_entity_poly.pdbx_seq_one_letter_code
_entity_poly.pdbx_strand_id
1 'polypeptide(L)'
;MNRLLPMLLLGLGLGCSSTAKVKVRAAPTDRAPSSTLLVIKQSDPVQFESETYAEIVRAVESADPSVLYTEPLLPGATMKVKVPRSEEGLAVYLLVDDPSRTLWRRWFEGGSRRVTVSVDERGLEGGAP
;
A
#
# COMPACT_ATOMS: atom_id res chain seq x y z
N MET A 1 46.21 -39.05 10.31
CA MET A 1 44.84 -39.15 9.76
C MET A 1 44.26 -37.74 9.74
N ASN A 2 44.31 -37.09 8.56
CA ASN A 2 43.72 -35.79 8.33
C ASN A 2 42.22 -35.94 8.06
N ARG A 3 41.38 -35.14 8.73
CA ARG A 3 40.18 -34.52 8.14
C ARG A 3 39.61 -33.48 9.11
N LEU A 4 39.97 -32.24 8.82
CA LEU A 4 39.26 -31.03 9.21
C LEU A 4 37.83 -31.08 8.65
N LEU A 5 36.82 -30.77 9.46
CA LEU A 5 35.46 -30.45 9.01
C LEU A 5 35.19 -28.97 9.33
N PRO A 6 34.66 -28.18 8.38
CA PRO A 6 34.67 -26.73 8.41
C PRO A 6 33.57 -26.16 9.31
N MET A 7 33.88 -25.05 9.97
CA MET A 7 32.91 -24.17 10.61
C MET A 7 31.86 -23.73 9.57
N LEU A 8 30.59 -24.04 9.86
CA LEU A 8 29.45 -23.42 9.20
C LEU A 8 29.48 -21.92 9.52
N LEU A 9 29.86 -21.08 8.56
CA LEU A 9 29.51 -19.67 8.59
C LEU A 9 28.00 -19.55 8.45
N LEU A 10 27.30 -19.20 9.54
CA LEU A 10 25.98 -18.60 9.44
C LEU A 10 26.15 -17.27 8.69
N GLY A 11 25.75 -17.26 7.43
CA GLY A 11 25.48 -16.03 6.71
C GLY A 11 24.35 -15.29 7.41
N LEU A 12 24.70 -14.34 8.27
CA LEU A 12 23.80 -13.25 8.61
C LEU A 12 23.57 -12.44 7.34
N GLY A 13 22.57 -12.87 6.57
CA GLY A 13 21.90 -11.99 5.62
C GLY A 13 21.31 -10.84 6.42
N LEU A 14 22.08 -9.77 6.56
CA LEU A 14 21.61 -8.42 6.88
C LEU A 14 20.65 -8.04 5.74
N GLY A 15 19.42 -8.54 5.82
CA GLY A 15 18.31 -8.15 4.98
C GLY A 15 18.08 -6.68 5.24
N CYS A 16 18.68 -5.83 4.42
CA CYS A 16 18.37 -4.43 4.35
C CYS A 16 16.93 -4.37 3.82
N SER A 17 15.93 -4.49 4.70
CA SER A 17 14.52 -4.42 4.34
C SER A 17 14.25 -3.05 3.77
N SER A 18 14.34 -2.97 2.45
CA SER A 18 14.15 -1.72 1.73
C SER A 18 12.68 -1.31 1.85
N THR A 19 12.44 -0.02 2.07
CA THR A 19 11.09 0.53 2.24
C THR A 19 10.71 1.38 1.03
N ALA A 20 9.45 1.32 0.62
CA ALA A 20 8.85 2.32 -0.28
C ALA A 20 8.31 3.50 0.53
N LYS A 21 8.49 4.72 0.03
CA LYS A 21 7.89 5.93 0.61
C LYS A 21 6.63 6.29 -0.18
N VAL A 22 5.47 6.21 0.46
CA VAL A 22 4.19 6.57 -0.13
C VAL A 22 3.78 7.94 0.40
N LYS A 23 3.60 8.91 -0.49
CA LYS A 23 3.07 10.23 -0.16
C LYS A 23 1.62 10.28 -0.63
N VAL A 24 0.68 10.45 0.31
CA VAL A 24 -0.74 10.60 0.00
C VAL A 24 -1.14 12.05 0.27
N ARG A 25 -1.87 12.68 -0.65
CA ARG A 25 -2.41 14.04 -0.52
C ARG A 25 -3.90 14.02 -0.76
N ALA A 26 -4.70 14.34 0.25
CA ALA A 26 -6.13 14.56 0.07
C ALA A 26 -6.39 16.03 -0.28
N ALA A 27 -7.24 16.26 -1.28
CA ALA A 27 -7.78 17.56 -1.59
C ALA A 27 -8.65 18.05 -0.42
N PRO A 28 -8.73 19.37 -0.16
CA PRO A 28 -9.75 19.92 0.71
C PRO A 28 -11.15 19.67 0.12
N THR A 29 -12.17 19.61 0.98
CA THR A 29 -13.57 19.48 0.56
C THR A 29 -14.43 20.46 1.33
N ASP A 30 -15.46 20.99 0.67
CA ASP A 30 -16.47 21.86 1.29
C ASP A 30 -17.58 21.07 2.00
N ARG A 31 -17.57 19.72 1.85
CA ARG A 31 -18.49 18.83 2.55
C ARG A 31 -18.05 18.63 3.99
N ALA A 32 -18.98 18.18 4.85
CA ALA A 32 -18.65 17.80 6.21
C ALA A 32 -17.45 16.83 6.23
N PRO A 33 -16.49 17.00 7.15
CA PRO A 33 -15.27 16.19 7.14
C PRO A 33 -15.62 14.74 7.49
N SER A 34 -15.76 13.91 6.46
CA SER A 34 -15.77 12.45 6.59
C SER A 34 -14.36 11.93 6.33
N SER A 35 -13.79 11.19 7.29
CA SER A 35 -12.56 10.45 7.05
C SER A 35 -12.87 9.22 6.19
N THR A 36 -12.01 8.93 5.23
CA THR A 36 -12.05 7.68 4.45
C THR A 36 -10.90 6.80 4.89
N LEU A 37 -11.08 5.48 5.03
CA LEU A 37 -9.95 4.62 5.41
C LEU A 37 -9.03 4.42 4.21
N LEU A 38 -7.78 4.85 4.34
CA LEU A 38 -6.70 4.56 3.38
C LEU A 38 -6.12 3.19 3.69
N VAL A 39 -5.97 2.37 2.66
CA VAL A 39 -5.34 1.04 2.75
C VAL A 39 -4.20 0.97 1.76
N ILE A 40 -3.03 0.49 2.18
CA ILE A 40 -1.91 0.15 1.30
C ILE A 40 -1.65 -1.34 1.46
N LYS A 41 -1.66 -2.06 0.34
CA LYS A 41 -1.54 -3.50 0.27
C LYS A 41 -0.44 -3.89 -0.72
N GLN A 42 0.28 -4.98 -0.46
CA GLN A 42 1.04 -5.67 -1.49
C GLN A 42 0.08 -6.40 -2.43
N SER A 43 0.20 -6.16 -3.73
CA SER A 43 -0.64 -6.79 -4.75
C SER A 43 0.08 -6.78 -6.09
N ASP A 44 0.10 -7.92 -6.76
CA ASP A 44 0.50 -8.04 -8.17
C ASP A 44 -0.65 -7.55 -9.09
N PRO A 45 -0.40 -7.25 -10.38
CA PRO A 45 -1.43 -6.69 -11.24
C PRO A 45 -2.60 -7.65 -11.52
N VAL A 46 -2.36 -8.96 -11.55
CA VAL A 46 -3.42 -9.96 -11.77
C VAL A 46 -4.31 -10.05 -10.54
N GLN A 47 -3.71 -10.12 -9.35
CA GLN A 47 -4.44 -10.07 -8.09
C GLN A 47 -5.27 -8.78 -8.01
N PHE A 48 -4.64 -7.62 -8.24
CA PHE A 48 -5.29 -6.31 -8.19
C PHE A 48 -6.54 -6.22 -9.07
N GLU A 49 -6.48 -6.73 -10.30
CA GLU A 49 -7.61 -6.69 -11.21
C GLU A 49 -8.79 -7.53 -10.70
N SER A 50 -8.49 -8.69 -10.10
CA SER A 50 -9.51 -9.62 -9.58
C SER A 50 -10.16 -9.20 -8.27
N GLU A 51 -9.51 -8.34 -7.48
CA GLU A 51 -9.96 -8.01 -6.13
C GLU A 51 -11.23 -7.17 -6.09
N THR A 52 -12.22 -7.66 -5.37
CA THR A 52 -13.47 -6.94 -5.12
C THR A 52 -13.35 -6.02 -3.90
N TYR A 53 -14.22 -5.01 -3.83
CA TYR A 53 -14.27 -4.12 -2.68
C TYR A 53 -14.48 -4.89 -1.36
N ALA A 54 -15.38 -5.88 -1.36
CA ALA A 54 -15.68 -6.70 -0.19
C ALA A 54 -14.46 -7.53 0.28
N GLU A 55 -13.64 -8.01 -0.64
CA GLU A 55 -12.41 -8.74 -0.30
C GLU A 55 -11.38 -7.83 0.37
N ILE A 56 -11.26 -6.58 -0.07
CA ILE A 56 -10.35 -5.62 0.57
C ILE A 56 -10.85 -5.25 1.97
N VAL A 57 -12.15 -5.01 2.15
CA VAL A 57 -12.76 -4.80 3.47
C VAL A 57 -12.44 -5.97 4.39
N ARG A 58 -12.68 -7.20 3.92
CA ARG A 58 -12.40 -8.41 4.69
C ARG A 58 -10.93 -8.57 5.02
N ALA A 59 -10.02 -8.26 4.08
CA ALA A 59 -8.58 -8.34 4.29
C ALA A 59 -8.11 -7.37 5.39
N VAL A 60 -8.70 -6.18 5.46
CA VAL A 60 -8.45 -5.22 6.53
C VAL A 60 -8.98 -5.74 7.87
N GLU A 61 -10.22 -6.23 7.91
CA GLU A 61 -10.85 -6.77 9.13
C GLU A 61 -10.13 -7.99 9.69
N SER A 62 -9.60 -8.84 8.82
CA SER A 62 -8.84 -10.04 9.21
C SER A 62 -7.36 -9.79 9.46
N ALA A 63 -6.90 -8.53 9.37
CA ALA A 63 -5.49 -8.16 9.45
C ALA A 63 -4.60 -9.02 8.52
N ASP A 64 -5.01 -9.14 7.25
CA ASP A 64 -4.28 -9.92 6.26
C ASP A 64 -2.83 -9.41 6.14
N PRO A 65 -1.81 -10.31 6.14
CA PRO A 65 -0.40 -9.90 6.13
C PRO A 65 0.02 -9.12 4.87
N SER A 66 -0.74 -9.20 3.79
CA SER A 66 -0.52 -8.39 2.59
C SER A 66 -0.97 -6.94 2.77
N VAL A 67 -1.80 -6.63 3.78
CA VAL A 67 -2.14 -5.25 4.15
C VAL A 67 -0.98 -4.65 4.95
N LEU A 68 -0.31 -3.68 4.34
CA LEU A 68 0.91 -3.09 4.88
C LEU A 68 0.64 -1.85 5.74
N TYR A 69 -0.49 -1.18 5.52
CA TYR A 69 -0.85 0.05 6.21
C TYR A 69 -2.35 0.34 6.12
N THR A 70 -2.94 0.82 7.22
CA THR A 70 -4.31 1.31 7.29
C THR A 70 -4.41 2.51 8.21
N GLU A 71 -4.97 3.63 7.74
CA GLU A 71 -5.27 4.79 8.60
C GLU A 71 -6.40 5.66 8.01
N PRO A 72 -7.15 6.40 8.85
CA PRO A 72 -8.10 7.39 8.38
C PRO A 72 -7.41 8.54 7.63
N LEU A 73 -7.85 8.81 6.41
CA LEU A 73 -7.43 9.95 5.60
C LEU A 73 -8.46 11.08 5.74
N LEU A 74 -8.03 12.20 6.31
CA LEU A 74 -8.86 13.40 6.44
C LEU A 74 -8.76 14.28 5.18
N PRO A 75 -9.83 15.00 4.80
CA PRO A 75 -9.77 15.99 3.74
C PRO A 75 -8.68 17.04 3.99
N GLY A 76 -7.95 17.44 2.94
CA GLY A 76 -6.83 18.38 3.01
C GLY A 76 -5.54 17.81 3.64
N ALA A 77 -5.55 16.58 4.16
CA ALA A 77 -4.39 16.01 4.81
C ALA A 77 -3.28 15.62 3.82
N THR A 78 -2.03 15.67 4.28
CA THR A 78 -0.89 15.06 3.58
C THR A 78 -0.25 14.03 4.50
N MET A 79 -0.24 12.77 4.06
CA MET A 79 0.38 11.66 4.78
C MET A 79 1.67 11.23 4.09
N LYS A 80 2.66 10.82 4.88
CA LYS A 80 3.93 10.25 4.41
C LYS A 80 4.14 8.92 5.11
N VAL A 81 3.91 7.84 4.39
CA VAL A 81 3.95 6.47 4.90
C VAL A 81 5.21 5.78 4.41
N LYS A 82 5.81 4.94 5.26
CA LYS A 82 6.85 3.99 4.86
C LYS A 82 6.26 2.59 4.97
N VAL A 83 6.25 1.87 3.86
CA VAL A 83 5.82 0.47 3.81
C VAL A 83 6.98 -0.40 3.32
N PRO A 84 7.00 -1.73 3.60
CA PRO A 84 7.92 -2.64 2.95
C PRO A 84 7.89 -2.45 1.43
N ARG A 85 9.06 -2.44 0.79
CA ARG A 85 9.13 -2.41 -0.67
C ARG A 85 8.64 -3.75 -1.21
N SER A 86 7.76 -3.70 -2.20
CA SER A 86 7.27 -4.85 -2.94
C SER A 86 7.84 -4.84 -4.35
N GLU A 87 8.36 -5.99 -4.80
CA GLU A 87 8.75 -6.19 -6.21
C GLU A 87 7.55 -6.58 -7.08
N GLU A 88 6.44 -7.03 -6.48
CA GLU A 88 5.19 -7.39 -7.18
C GLU A 88 4.33 -6.16 -7.49
N GLY A 89 4.47 -5.09 -6.69
CA GLY A 89 3.65 -3.89 -6.77
C GLY A 89 3.00 -3.52 -5.45
N LEU A 90 2.44 -2.31 -5.44
CA LEU A 90 1.65 -1.78 -4.33
C LEU A 90 0.28 -1.37 -4.85
N ALA A 91 -0.76 -1.80 -4.17
CA ALA A 91 -2.11 -1.31 -4.40
C ALA A 91 -2.52 -0.38 -3.25
N VAL A 92 -3.18 0.71 -3.61
CA VAL A 92 -3.74 1.70 -2.69
C VAL A 92 -5.25 1.69 -2.87
N TYR A 93 -5.97 1.60 -1.75
CA TYR A 93 -7.43 1.59 -1.73
C TYR A 93 -7.96 2.66 -0.79
N LEU A 94 -9.19 3.09 -1.07
CA LEU A 94 -10.02 3.92 -0.23
C LEU A 94 -11.27 3.12 0.13
N LEU A 95 -11.49 2.87 1.43
CA LEU A 95 -12.76 2.29 1.87
C LEU A 95 -13.77 3.42 2.05
N VAL A 96 -14.59 3.62 1.02
CA VAL A 96 -15.64 4.65 0.91
C VAL A 96 -17.03 4.02 1.04
N ASP A 97 -18.03 4.84 1.38
CA ASP A 97 -19.41 4.36 1.53
C ASP A 97 -20.01 3.83 0.21
N ASP A 98 -19.68 4.45 -0.93
CA ASP A 98 -20.16 4.04 -2.26
C ASP A 98 -18.99 3.93 -3.26
N PRO A 99 -18.38 2.73 -3.40
CA PRO A 99 -17.26 2.53 -4.32
C PRO A 99 -17.67 2.59 -5.80
N SER A 100 -18.96 2.61 -6.14
CA SER A 100 -19.42 2.71 -7.54
C SER A 100 -19.26 4.12 -8.12
N ARG A 101 -19.14 5.13 -7.26
CA ARG A 101 -19.04 6.55 -7.65
C ARG A 101 -17.64 7.14 -7.55
N THR A 102 -16.68 6.35 -7.07
CA THR A 102 -15.34 6.82 -6.74
C THR A 102 -14.32 5.85 -7.28
N LEU A 103 -13.24 6.36 -7.87
CA LEU A 103 -12.07 5.55 -8.18
C LEU A 103 -11.37 5.15 -6.87
N TRP A 104 -11.85 4.08 -6.26
CA TRP A 104 -11.48 3.66 -4.91
C TRP A 104 -10.20 2.83 -4.84
N ARG A 105 -9.62 2.44 -5.99
CA ARG A 105 -8.42 1.60 -6.03
C ARG A 105 -7.43 2.07 -7.10
N ARG A 106 -6.14 1.92 -6.83
CA ARG A 106 -5.06 2.18 -7.78
C ARG A 106 -3.85 1.30 -7.52
N TRP A 107 -3.29 0.74 -8.59
CA TRP A 107 -2.07 -0.07 -8.53
C TRP A 107 -0.85 0.74 -8.99
N PHE A 108 0.31 0.40 -8.42
CA PHE A 108 1.61 0.97 -8.71
C PHE A 108 2.63 -0.13 -8.92
N GLU A 109 3.45 0.03 -9.95
CA GLU A 109 4.46 -0.95 -10.35
C GLU A 109 5.47 -1.26 -9.24
N GLY A 110 5.85 -2.53 -9.18
CA GLY A 110 6.84 -3.07 -8.27
C GLY A 110 8.19 -2.38 -8.38
N GLY A 111 8.97 -2.47 -7.30
CA GLY A 111 10.30 -1.87 -7.24
C GLY A 111 10.32 -0.35 -7.09
N SER A 112 9.16 0.31 -7.04
CA SER A 112 9.05 1.75 -6.82
C SER A 112 9.56 2.16 -5.43
N ARG A 113 10.59 3.02 -5.38
CA ARG A 113 11.10 3.60 -4.11
C ARG A 113 10.19 4.69 -3.55
N ARG A 114 9.42 5.34 -4.42
CA ARG A 114 8.53 6.45 -4.10
C ARG A 114 7.24 6.31 -4.89
N VAL A 115 6.13 6.45 -4.20
CA VAL A 115 4.79 6.48 -4.78
C VAL A 115 4.11 7.76 -4.32
N THR A 116 3.49 8.51 -5.24
CA THR A 116 2.67 9.66 -4.89
C THR A 116 1.23 9.38 -5.30
N VAL A 117 0.34 9.57 -4.33
CA VAL A 117 -1.10 9.40 -4.46
C VAL A 117 -1.74 10.74 -4.15
N SER A 118 -2.61 11.19 -5.04
CA SER A 118 -3.53 12.29 -4.83
C SER A 118 -4.92 11.71 -4.64
N VAL A 119 -5.71 12.29 -3.74
CA VAL A 119 -7.08 11.89 -3.47
C VAL A 119 -7.94 13.12 -3.61
N ASP A 120 -8.93 13.07 -4.49
CA ASP A 120 -9.90 14.16 -4.69
C ASP A 120 -11.34 13.63 -4.65
N GLU A 121 -12.30 14.45 -5.08
CA GLU A 121 -13.72 14.08 -5.14
C GLU A 121 -14.03 12.91 -6.10
N ARG A 122 -13.16 12.63 -7.06
CA ARG A 122 -13.28 11.54 -8.04
C ARG A 122 -12.59 10.27 -7.56
N GLY A 123 -11.66 10.38 -6.61
CA GLY A 123 -11.01 9.26 -5.95
C GLY A 123 -9.48 9.32 -6.06
N LEU A 124 -8.86 8.17 -6.30
CA LEU A 124 -7.40 8.01 -6.34
C LEU A 124 -6.79 8.44 -7.68
N GLU A 125 -6.04 9.52 -7.67
CA GLU A 125 -5.15 9.94 -8.75
C GLU A 125 -3.68 9.68 -8.40
N GLY A 126 -2.81 9.40 -9.39
CA GLY A 126 -1.39 9.20 -9.10
C GLY A 126 -0.59 8.51 -10.20
N GLY A 127 0.73 8.67 -10.13
CA GLY A 127 1.69 8.01 -11.02
C GLY A 127 3.03 7.87 -10.31
N ALA A 128 3.82 6.87 -10.73
CA ALA A 128 5.25 6.88 -10.47
C ALA A 128 5.85 8.10 -11.22
N PRO A 129 6.83 8.81 -10.63
CA PRO A 129 7.58 9.82 -11.37
C PRO A 129 8.28 9.23 -12.59
#